data_AF-A0A8B7XUQ2-F1
#
_entry.id   AF-A0A8B7XUQ2-F1
#
_cell.length_a   1.000
_cell.length_b   1.000
_cell.length_c   1.000
_cell.angle_alpha   90.00
_cell.angle_beta   90.00
_cell.angle_gamma   90.00
#
_symmetry.space_group_name_H-M   'P 1'
#
loop_
_entity.id
_entity.type
_entity.pdbx_description
1 polymer ?
#
loop_
_entity_poly.entity_id
_entity_poly.type
_entity_poly.pdbx_seq_one_letter_code
_entity_poly.pdbx_strand_id
1 'polypeptide(L)'
;MNPVGRFLKNTAGLRRLTVFSRQLQGRRTTGFAMANNSRQTAGVLIIGDEILKGHTQDTNSFFLCKELYDLGVKVERVLVIGDDVKTIADEIAKFSSAYTHVVTSGGIGPTHDDITFEGVAKAFDEPIQAHPELVRLCRHYFGDDKDLSSPELKMAHVPKSARLLYGVNETTGERHPYPLVCVHNVYVFPGIPKLLRRAFKSLKTELFQRADMSFHMREIYINHWEMDVADILNNFNTEYKDTVLLGSYPELDHSYFKVKLTLETNSQETVDKAHAKLIQMLPKEFIVSYDKDPVGNSVQRLQQLLVAPESAHISGFVGPAMSIVEEALDRYPLSSICLGFNGGKDCTALLHLVHTVIKRKLPQQEEPLQILYVDTKRSFPELETFITESVQRYNLKVLRVTGPIKEALQVLKEQNPRIQAVFMGTRQSDPYANQLGAFSMTDSNWPQYMRVNPMLHWSYHDVWEFLRTLFVPYCRLYDKGYTSVGSKEGTDPNPALRYINSRGEVCYHPAYMLQDGTDERTGRKRSVSQSCTDTSP
;
A
#
# COMPACT_ATOMS: atom_id res chain seq x y z
N MET A 1 19.43 9.71 23.87
CA MET A 1 17.95 9.71 23.86
C MET A 1 17.50 10.94 23.06
N ASN A 2 16.77 10.72 21.96
CA ASN A 2 16.51 11.71 20.91
C ASN A 2 15.37 12.69 21.31
N PRO A 3 15.61 14.03 21.39
CA PRO A 3 14.62 15.00 21.90
C PRO A 3 13.41 15.24 20.99
N VAL A 4 13.37 14.66 19.79
CA VAL A 4 12.25 14.75 18.83
C VAL A 4 11.03 13.93 19.26
N GLY A 5 11.17 13.00 20.22
CA GLY A 5 10.09 12.08 20.61
C GLY A 5 8.98 12.65 21.51
N ARG A 6 9.13 13.87 22.06
CA ARG A 6 8.21 14.40 23.10
C ARG A 6 6.94 15.11 22.58
N PHE A 7 6.74 15.15 21.26
CA PHE A 7 5.62 15.82 20.56
C PHE A 7 4.19 15.33 20.87
N LEU A 8 3.96 14.41 21.81
CA LEU A 8 2.70 13.64 21.88
C LEU A 8 1.83 13.80 23.13
N LYS A 9 2.13 14.64 24.12
CA LYS A 9 1.22 14.80 25.27
C LYS A 9 1.24 16.21 25.84
N ASN A 10 0.25 17.03 25.49
CA ASN A 10 -0.46 17.93 26.43
C ASN A 10 -1.49 18.79 25.68
N THR A 11 -2.78 18.50 25.91
CA THR A 11 -3.90 19.38 25.56
C THR A 11 -4.69 19.65 26.84
N ALA A 12 -4.60 20.87 27.38
CA ALA A 12 -5.59 21.42 28.30
C ALA A 12 -5.43 22.94 28.42
N GLY A 13 -6.48 23.66 28.03
CA GLY A 13 -6.78 25.00 28.53
C GLY A 13 -6.52 26.15 27.54
N LEU A 14 -7.59 26.64 26.90
CA LEU A 14 -8.10 27.99 27.15
C LEU A 14 -9.47 28.18 26.47
N ARG A 15 -10.46 28.62 27.24
CA ARG A 15 -11.81 28.98 26.78
C ARG A 15 -11.90 30.51 26.59
N ARG A 16 -12.68 30.89 25.57
CA ARG A 16 -13.39 32.16 25.32
C ARG A 16 -12.57 33.42 25.01
N LEU A 17 -12.75 33.91 23.77
CA LEU A 17 -13.25 35.26 23.49
C LEU A 17 -13.68 35.37 22.01
N THR A 18 -14.99 35.33 21.78
CA THR A 18 -15.66 35.76 20.55
C THR A 18 -16.01 37.24 20.75
N VAL A 19 -15.69 38.16 19.83
CA VAL A 19 -16.54 39.23 19.25
C VAL A 19 -15.71 40.00 18.19
N PHE A 20 -16.38 40.42 17.11
CA PHE A 20 -16.07 41.47 16.11
C PHE A 20 -15.53 41.04 14.75
N SER A 21 -16.47 40.61 13.91
CA SER A 21 -16.46 40.80 12.46
C SER A 21 -16.91 42.23 12.11
N ARG A 22 -16.09 42.98 11.36
CA ARG A 22 -16.56 44.04 10.44
C ARG A 22 -15.53 44.35 9.36
N GLN A 23 -15.98 44.13 8.12
CA GLN A 23 -15.71 44.86 6.88
C GLN A 23 -14.45 45.73 6.79
N LEU A 24 -13.58 45.42 5.82
CA LEU A 24 -12.99 46.43 4.94
C LEU A 24 -12.75 45.81 3.56
N GLN A 25 -13.66 46.12 2.62
CA GLN A 25 -13.42 46.01 1.19
C GLN A 25 -12.57 47.21 0.73
N GLY A 26 -11.65 46.94 -0.20
CA GLY A 26 -11.25 47.92 -1.21
C GLY A 26 -9.89 48.59 -1.01
N ARG A 27 -8.87 48.05 -1.68
CA ARG A 27 -7.91 48.90 -2.41
C ARG A 27 -7.27 48.09 -3.55
N ARG A 28 -7.60 48.51 -4.78
CA ARG A 28 -6.96 48.08 -6.02
C ARG A 28 -5.49 48.50 -5.97
N THR A 29 -4.58 47.54 -6.19
CA THR A 29 -3.23 47.82 -6.68
C THR A 29 -3.08 47.22 -8.07
N THR A 30 -2.41 48.00 -8.90
CA THR A 30 -2.34 47.96 -10.35
C THR A 30 -1.36 46.90 -10.86
N GLY A 31 -1.83 46.11 -11.82
CA GLY A 31 -1.07 45.69 -13.01
C GLY A 31 0.17 44.81 -12.81
N PHE A 32 -0.02 43.52 -12.55
CA PHE A 32 0.81 42.49 -13.17
C PHE A 32 0.00 41.87 -14.30
N ALA A 33 0.59 41.87 -15.50
CA ALA A 33 -0.03 41.38 -16.72
C ALA A 33 -0.49 39.92 -16.54
N MET A 34 -1.76 39.67 -16.86
CA MET A 34 -2.29 38.32 -17.01
C MET A 34 -1.57 37.64 -18.18
N ALA A 35 -0.65 36.74 -17.85
CA ALA A 35 -0.13 35.75 -18.78
C ALA A 35 -0.75 34.39 -18.42
N ASN A 36 -1.55 33.88 -19.35
CA ASN A 36 -1.96 32.50 -19.61
C ASN A 36 -2.10 31.50 -18.45
N ASN A 37 -3.23 30.78 -18.49
CA ASN A 37 -3.56 29.44 -17.97
C ASN A 37 -2.38 28.47 -17.70
N SER A 38 -1.42 28.85 -16.83
CA SER A 38 -0.12 28.20 -16.67
C SER A 38 -0.20 27.10 -15.63
N ARG A 39 -0.08 25.85 -16.06
CA ARG A 39 0.06 24.64 -15.23
C ARG A 39 0.91 24.94 -13.98
N GLN A 40 0.36 24.71 -12.78
CA GLN A 40 1.14 24.87 -11.54
C GLN A 40 2.26 23.83 -11.51
N THR A 41 3.50 24.28 -11.35
CA THR A 41 4.66 23.40 -11.26
C THR A 41 5.28 23.47 -9.88
N ALA A 42 5.91 22.37 -9.46
CA ALA A 42 6.67 22.32 -8.23
C ALA A 42 8.08 21.76 -8.46
N GLY A 43 9.05 22.35 -7.78
CA GLY A 43 10.36 21.77 -7.55
C GLY A 43 10.51 21.34 -6.09
N VAL A 44 11.00 20.14 -5.85
CA VAL A 44 11.21 19.58 -4.50
C VAL A 44 12.71 19.49 -4.21
N LEU A 45 13.13 20.04 -3.08
CA LEU A 45 14.51 20.01 -2.58
C LEU A 45 14.56 19.21 -1.28
N ILE A 46 15.22 18.06 -1.30
CA ILE A 46 15.50 17.27 -0.10
C ILE A 46 16.90 17.63 0.38
N ILE A 47 17.01 18.15 1.60
CA ILE A 47 18.25 18.68 2.16
C ILE A 47 18.66 17.76 3.31
N GLY A 48 19.78 17.07 3.14
CA GLY A 48 20.29 16.14 4.15
C GLY A 48 21.41 15.26 3.62
N ASP A 49 22.58 15.41 4.22
CA ASP A 49 23.77 14.63 3.94
C ASP A 49 23.56 13.11 4.15
N GLU A 50 22.70 12.73 5.10
CA GLU A 50 22.34 11.33 5.38
C GLU A 50 21.55 10.68 4.26
N ILE A 51 20.81 11.48 3.47
CA ILE A 51 20.10 11.02 2.28
C ILE A 51 21.10 10.75 1.17
N LEU A 52 22.05 11.67 0.93
CA LEU A 52 23.12 11.48 -0.05
C LEU A 52 24.03 10.29 0.30
N LYS A 53 24.26 10.03 1.58
CA LYS A 53 25.02 8.86 2.07
C LYS A 53 24.23 7.55 1.99
N GLY A 54 22.93 7.59 1.70
CA GLY A 54 22.06 6.41 1.65
C GLY A 54 21.80 5.78 3.03
N HIS A 55 22.11 6.48 4.13
CA HIS A 55 21.83 5.99 5.49
C HIS A 55 20.34 6.05 5.81
N THR A 56 19.65 7.03 5.23
CA THR A 56 18.22 7.22 5.38
C THR A 56 17.58 7.14 4.00
N GLN A 57 16.60 6.26 3.82
CA GLN A 57 15.81 6.23 2.59
C GLN A 57 14.91 7.47 2.54
N ASP A 58 15.01 8.26 1.47
CA ASP A 58 14.09 9.35 1.23
C ASP A 58 12.67 8.83 0.95
N THR A 59 11.77 9.13 1.88
CA THR A 59 10.33 8.85 1.75
C THR A 59 9.50 10.14 1.64
N ASN A 60 10.14 11.30 1.74
CA ASN A 60 9.49 12.60 1.70
C ASN A 60 9.24 13.03 0.27
N SER A 61 10.21 12.85 -0.65
CA SER A 61 9.99 13.15 -2.07
C SER A 61 8.83 12.35 -2.65
N PHE A 62 8.75 11.04 -2.37
CA PHE A 62 7.65 10.18 -2.79
C PHE A 62 6.30 10.70 -2.28
N PHE A 63 6.23 11.03 -0.97
CA PHE A 63 5.01 11.58 -0.37
C PHE A 63 4.59 12.91 -1.01
N LEU A 64 5.55 13.83 -1.19
CA LEU A 64 5.30 15.15 -1.78
C LEU A 64 4.87 15.04 -3.24
N CYS A 65 5.54 14.21 -4.05
CA CYS A 65 5.17 14.00 -5.44
C CYS A 65 3.74 13.49 -5.58
N LYS A 66 3.38 12.49 -4.75
CA LYS A 66 2.03 11.95 -4.74
C LYS A 66 0.98 13.00 -4.36
N GLU A 67 1.15 13.67 -3.22
CA GLU A 67 0.13 14.59 -2.74
C GLU A 67 0.03 15.86 -3.59
N LEU A 68 1.14 16.38 -4.14
CA LEU A 68 1.10 17.52 -5.07
C LEU A 68 0.40 17.14 -6.38
N TYR A 69 0.66 15.94 -6.90
CA TYR A 69 -0.02 15.42 -8.07
C TYR A 69 -1.53 15.31 -7.84
N ASP A 70 -1.96 14.78 -6.69
CA ASP A 70 -3.38 14.70 -6.30
C ASP A 70 -4.06 16.08 -6.21
N LEU A 71 -3.28 17.15 -6.04
CA LEU A 71 -3.75 18.54 -5.98
C LEU A 71 -3.65 19.27 -7.34
N GLY A 72 -3.25 18.58 -8.40
CA GLY A 72 -3.09 19.17 -9.74
C GLY A 72 -1.77 19.92 -9.96
N VAL A 73 -0.81 19.79 -9.04
CA VAL A 73 0.51 20.41 -9.16
C VAL A 73 1.50 19.42 -9.77
N LYS A 74 2.05 19.75 -10.94
CA LYS A 74 3.05 18.91 -11.60
C LYS A 74 4.42 19.11 -10.94
N VAL A 75 4.93 18.07 -10.27
CA VAL A 75 6.33 18.08 -9.84
C VAL A 75 7.22 17.85 -11.06
N GLU A 76 8.10 18.80 -11.37
CA GLU A 76 8.99 18.73 -12.55
C GLU A 76 10.41 18.33 -12.19
N ARG A 77 10.81 18.54 -10.94
CA ARG A 77 12.14 18.16 -10.48
C ARG A 77 12.13 17.88 -8.98
N VAL A 78 12.78 16.77 -8.62
CA VAL A 78 13.23 16.48 -7.26
C VAL A 78 14.74 16.53 -7.27
N LEU A 79 15.34 17.22 -6.31
CA LEU A 79 16.78 17.27 -6.14
C LEU A 79 17.13 17.00 -4.67
N VAL A 80 18.09 16.11 -4.45
CA VAL A 80 18.66 15.85 -3.12
C VAL A 80 20.01 16.57 -3.05
N ILE A 81 20.20 17.38 -2.01
CA ILE A 81 21.43 18.16 -1.80
C ILE A 81 21.94 17.98 -0.36
N GLY A 82 23.24 18.22 -0.17
CA GLY A 82 23.89 18.18 1.14
C GLY A 82 23.67 19.45 1.94
N ASP A 83 24.04 19.38 3.21
CA ASP A 83 23.94 20.50 4.16
C ASP A 83 25.09 21.49 3.94
N ASP A 84 24.97 22.31 2.88
CA ASP A 84 25.89 23.41 2.57
C ASP A 84 25.12 24.67 2.17
N VAL A 85 25.41 25.79 2.84
CA VAL A 85 24.65 27.05 2.69
C VAL A 85 24.71 27.56 1.26
N LYS A 86 25.86 27.46 0.59
CA LYS A 86 26.00 27.95 -0.79
C LYS A 86 25.19 27.08 -1.75
N THR A 87 25.26 25.77 -1.60
CA THR A 87 24.52 24.80 -2.43
C THR A 87 23.02 24.98 -2.27
N ILE A 88 22.53 25.09 -1.02
CA ILE A 88 21.12 25.35 -0.73
C ILE A 88 20.69 26.67 -1.37
N ALA A 89 21.47 27.73 -1.20
CA ALA A 89 21.14 29.05 -1.75
C ALA A 89 21.06 29.05 -3.28
N ASP A 90 22.06 28.48 -3.95
CA ASP A 90 22.14 28.42 -5.41
C ASP A 90 20.96 27.63 -6.00
N GLU A 91 20.60 26.50 -5.39
CA GLU A 91 19.50 25.67 -5.87
C GLU A 91 18.12 26.26 -5.55
N ILE A 92 17.94 26.89 -4.38
CA ILE A 92 16.70 27.61 -4.07
C ILE A 92 16.48 28.76 -5.05
N ALA A 93 17.50 29.56 -5.35
CA ALA A 93 17.37 30.66 -6.29
C ALA A 93 16.96 30.17 -7.69
N LYS A 94 17.62 29.10 -8.18
CA LYS A 94 17.26 28.45 -9.46
C LYS A 94 15.83 27.94 -9.44
N PHE A 95 15.45 27.14 -8.43
CA PHE A 95 14.13 26.52 -8.35
C PHE A 95 13.01 27.56 -8.18
N SER A 96 13.23 28.58 -7.36
CA SER A 96 12.26 29.65 -7.09
C SER A 96 11.92 30.42 -8.37
N SER A 97 12.91 30.65 -9.24
CA SER A 97 12.71 31.29 -10.54
C SER A 97 12.03 30.39 -11.59
N ALA A 98 12.22 29.07 -11.50
CA ALA A 98 11.79 28.12 -12.53
C ALA A 98 10.39 27.53 -12.27
N TYR A 99 9.96 27.42 -11.02
CA TYR A 99 8.73 26.72 -10.64
C TYR A 99 7.76 27.61 -9.88
N THR A 100 6.45 27.28 -9.97
CA THR A 100 5.43 28.00 -9.20
C THR A 100 5.63 27.83 -7.70
N HIS A 101 5.94 26.61 -7.26
CA HIS A 101 6.19 26.29 -5.85
C HIS A 101 7.56 25.61 -5.69
N VAL A 102 8.27 25.96 -4.62
CA VAL A 102 9.47 25.24 -4.18
C VAL A 102 9.18 24.64 -2.82
N VAL A 103 9.27 23.33 -2.70
CA VAL A 103 9.06 22.63 -1.44
C VAL A 103 10.40 22.08 -0.98
N THR A 104 10.86 22.50 0.20
CA THR A 104 12.07 21.94 0.81
C THR A 104 11.72 21.00 1.95
N SER A 105 12.58 20.01 2.22
CA SER A 105 12.46 19.13 3.38
C SER A 105 13.84 18.86 3.98
N GLY A 106 14.02 19.22 5.25
CA GLY A 106 15.26 18.96 6.00
C GLY A 106 16.02 20.23 6.42
N GLY A 107 17.02 20.06 7.27
CA GLY A 107 17.95 21.11 7.70
C GLY A 107 17.34 22.29 8.48
N ILE A 108 16.29 22.07 9.28
CA ILE A 108 15.62 23.14 10.07
C ILE A 108 15.60 22.90 11.59
N GLY A 109 16.31 21.89 12.07
CA GLY A 109 16.47 21.64 13.50
C GLY A 109 17.51 22.56 14.18
N PRO A 110 17.94 22.20 15.40
CA PRO A 110 18.83 23.02 16.21
C PRO A 110 20.32 22.75 15.96
N THR A 111 20.72 21.73 15.18
CA THR A 111 22.13 21.32 15.07
C THR A 111 22.90 22.18 14.07
N HIS A 112 24.23 21.98 14.01
CA HIS A 112 25.13 22.83 13.22
C HIS A 112 24.93 22.66 11.71
N ASP A 113 24.50 21.49 11.29
CA ASP A 113 24.12 21.07 9.94
C ASP A 113 22.68 21.46 9.55
N ASP A 114 21.85 21.92 10.49
CA ASP A 114 20.50 22.41 10.17
C ASP A 114 20.53 23.85 9.62
N ILE A 115 20.92 24.02 8.36
CA ILE A 115 21.23 25.34 7.76
C ILE A 115 20.33 25.75 6.58
N THR A 116 19.13 25.17 6.49
CA THR A 116 18.20 25.47 5.40
C THR A 116 17.72 26.92 5.42
N PHE A 117 17.43 27.49 6.60
CA PHE A 117 17.01 28.90 6.67
C PHE A 117 18.11 29.87 6.25
N GLU A 118 19.35 29.58 6.57
CA GLU A 118 20.54 30.33 6.17
C GLU A 118 20.70 30.28 4.64
N GLY A 119 20.52 29.10 4.05
CA GLY A 119 20.53 28.93 2.60
C GLY A 119 19.39 29.69 1.90
N VAL A 120 18.17 29.63 2.44
CA VAL A 120 17.01 30.39 1.92
C VAL A 120 17.26 31.89 2.00
N ALA A 121 17.76 32.40 3.14
CA ALA A 121 18.09 33.81 3.32
C ALA A 121 19.12 34.28 2.29
N LYS A 122 20.18 33.50 2.09
CA LYS A 122 21.23 33.79 1.11
C LYS A 122 20.73 33.75 -0.33
N ALA A 123 19.78 32.87 -0.66
CA ALA A 123 19.18 32.78 -2.00
C ALA A 123 18.47 34.07 -2.42
N PHE A 124 17.88 34.79 -1.45
CA PHE A 124 17.12 36.01 -1.68
C PHE A 124 17.84 37.29 -1.23
N ASP A 125 19.14 37.18 -0.90
CA ASP A 125 19.97 38.29 -0.44
C ASP A 125 19.35 39.07 0.74
N GLU A 126 18.81 38.34 1.73
CA GLU A 126 18.20 38.93 2.92
C GLU A 126 18.82 38.42 4.22
N PRO A 127 18.78 39.21 5.32
CA PRO A 127 19.34 38.77 6.59
C PRO A 127 18.44 37.74 7.28
N ILE A 128 19.05 36.85 8.05
CA ILE A 128 18.35 36.08 9.08
C ILE A 128 18.07 36.97 10.30
N GLN A 129 16.88 36.82 10.89
CA GLN A 129 16.51 37.47 12.15
C GLN A 129 15.65 36.56 13.02
N ALA A 130 15.70 36.78 14.33
CA ALA A 130 14.79 36.12 15.26
C ALA A 130 13.35 36.59 15.03
N HIS A 131 12.45 35.70 14.62
CA HIS A 131 11.04 36.04 14.45
C HIS A 131 10.32 36.01 15.81
N PRO A 132 9.68 37.11 16.27
CA PRO A 132 9.13 37.21 17.62
C PRO A 132 8.16 36.08 18.00
N GLU A 133 7.30 35.68 17.05
CA GLU A 133 6.37 34.57 17.26
C GLU A 133 7.07 33.21 17.37
N LEU A 134 8.12 32.95 16.57
CA LEU A 134 8.87 31.69 16.69
C LEU A 134 9.70 31.64 17.96
N VAL A 135 10.27 32.77 18.39
CA VAL A 135 10.96 32.88 19.69
C VAL A 135 10.01 32.54 20.83
N ARG A 136 8.80 33.12 20.82
CA ARG A 136 7.76 32.83 21.81
C ARG A 136 7.40 31.35 21.84
N LEU A 137 7.23 30.73 20.67
CA LEU A 137 6.96 29.30 20.57
C LEU A 137 8.13 28.46 21.09
N CYS A 138 9.35 28.72 20.65
CA CYS A 138 10.53 27.99 21.10
C CYS A 138 10.70 28.07 22.62
N ARG A 139 10.52 29.25 23.22
CA ARG A 139 10.56 29.40 24.69
C ARG A 139 9.45 28.64 25.40
N HIS A 140 8.22 28.70 24.88
CA HIS A 140 7.11 27.91 25.43
C HIS A 140 7.40 26.40 25.46
N TYR A 141 8.14 25.89 24.48
CA TYR A 141 8.42 24.46 24.36
C TYR A 141 9.74 24.02 25.01
N PHE A 142 10.79 24.84 24.96
CA PHE A 142 12.15 24.49 25.41
C PHE A 142 12.57 25.16 26.72
N GLY A 143 11.79 26.12 27.23
CA GLY A 143 12.07 26.89 28.44
C GLY A 143 12.23 28.39 28.16
N ASP A 144 11.69 29.24 29.05
CA ASP A 144 11.74 30.70 28.92
C ASP A 144 13.13 31.29 29.20
N ASP A 145 13.99 30.54 29.89
CA ASP A 145 15.36 30.91 30.31
C ASP A 145 16.39 30.81 29.19
N LYS A 146 15.98 30.38 27.98
CA LYS A 146 16.88 30.18 26.84
C LYS A 146 17.26 31.51 26.17
N ASP A 147 18.57 31.68 25.97
CA ASP A 147 19.16 32.78 25.20
C ASP A 147 18.79 32.67 23.71
N LEU A 148 18.71 33.80 23.00
CA LEU A 148 18.45 33.82 21.55
C LEU A 148 19.53 33.08 20.75
N SER A 149 20.78 33.06 21.24
CA SER A 149 21.90 32.35 20.64
C SER A 149 21.93 30.84 20.92
N SER A 150 21.01 30.33 21.74
CA SER A 150 20.96 28.90 22.08
C SER A 150 20.57 28.03 20.88
N PRO A 151 21.01 26.76 20.83
CA PRO A 151 20.62 25.82 19.78
C PRO A 151 19.10 25.71 19.60
N GLU A 152 18.33 25.75 20.70
CA GLU A 152 16.87 25.67 20.67
C GLU A 152 16.22 26.88 19.99
N LEU A 153 16.82 28.06 20.13
CA LEU A 153 16.31 29.30 19.54
C LEU A 153 16.86 29.56 18.13
N LYS A 154 17.80 28.73 17.64
CA LYS A 154 18.22 28.71 16.23
C LYS A 154 17.03 28.57 15.28
N MET A 155 16.07 27.69 15.61
CA MET A 155 14.87 27.46 14.79
C MET A 155 13.93 28.68 14.70
N ALA A 156 14.13 29.70 15.55
CA ALA A 156 13.39 30.95 15.48
C ALA A 156 14.07 32.01 14.59
N HIS A 157 15.30 31.75 14.15
CA HIS A 157 16.06 32.59 13.24
C HIS A 157 15.69 32.22 11.80
N VAL A 158 14.96 33.10 11.15
CA VAL A 158 14.41 32.89 9.80
C VAL A 158 14.71 34.08 8.90
N PRO A 159 14.63 33.91 7.57
CA PRO A 159 14.81 35.03 6.63
C PRO A 159 13.83 36.17 6.91
N LYS A 160 14.26 37.43 6.73
CA LYS A 160 13.50 38.62 7.12
C LYS A 160 12.08 38.66 6.53
N SER A 161 11.90 38.23 5.29
CA SER A 161 10.61 38.20 4.59
C SER A 161 9.72 37.00 4.92
N ALA A 162 10.14 36.14 5.87
CA ALA A 162 9.42 34.94 6.25
C ALA A 162 7.98 35.21 6.70
N ARG A 163 7.06 34.41 6.15
CA ARG A 163 5.67 34.31 6.55
C ARG A 163 5.45 33.01 7.32
N LEU A 164 4.68 33.09 8.39
CA LEU A 164 4.30 31.93 9.20
C LEU A 164 2.92 31.42 8.78
N LEU A 165 2.87 30.22 8.21
CA LEU A 165 1.66 29.57 7.73
C LEU A 165 1.20 28.53 8.75
N TYR A 166 -0.06 28.61 9.17
CA TYR A 166 -0.57 27.75 10.24
C TYR A 166 -1.63 26.81 9.71
N GLY A 167 -1.31 25.53 9.72
CA GLY A 167 -2.29 24.51 9.41
C GLY A 167 -3.33 24.37 10.52
N VAL A 168 -4.46 23.77 10.17
CA VAL A 168 -5.54 23.46 11.10
C VAL A 168 -5.74 21.95 11.18
N ASN A 169 -6.08 21.46 12.37
CA ASN A 169 -6.55 20.09 12.53
C ASN A 169 -7.98 20.00 11.97
N GLU A 170 -8.18 19.21 10.91
CA GLU A 170 -9.48 19.08 10.25
C GLU A 170 -10.57 18.52 11.17
N THR A 171 -10.21 17.69 12.16
CA THR A 171 -11.18 17.09 13.09
C THR A 171 -11.57 18.05 14.21
N THR A 172 -10.61 18.76 14.81
CA THR A 172 -10.87 19.63 15.97
C THR A 172 -11.07 21.09 15.61
N GLY A 173 -10.69 21.51 14.40
CA GLY A 173 -10.63 22.91 13.97
C GLY A 173 -9.51 23.71 14.65
N GLU A 174 -8.70 23.08 15.50
CA GLU A 174 -7.66 23.78 16.25
C GLU A 174 -6.44 24.06 15.38
N ARG A 175 -5.87 25.26 15.53
CA ARG A 175 -4.64 25.68 14.88
C ARG A 175 -3.47 24.81 15.36
N HIS A 176 -2.61 24.39 14.45
CA HIS A 176 -1.37 23.74 14.84
C HIS A 176 -0.48 24.68 15.65
N PRO A 177 0.23 24.17 16.67
CA PRO A 177 1.03 25.01 17.54
C PRO A 177 2.27 25.60 16.86
N TYR A 178 2.79 24.94 15.83
CA TYR A 178 3.97 25.36 15.10
C TYR A 178 3.60 25.68 13.64
N PRO A 179 4.05 26.82 13.10
CA PRO A 179 3.83 27.18 11.70
C PRO A 179 4.83 26.50 10.77
N LEU A 180 4.45 26.44 9.50
CA LEU A 180 5.36 26.28 8.38
C LEU A 180 5.95 27.65 8.02
N VAL A 181 7.26 27.73 7.82
CA VAL A 181 7.93 28.94 7.35
C VAL A 181 7.89 28.98 5.83
N CYS A 182 7.46 30.12 5.28
CA CYS A 182 7.41 30.35 3.85
C CYS A 182 8.11 31.67 3.48
N VAL A 183 8.97 31.62 2.48
CA VAL A 183 9.72 32.77 1.97
C VAL A 183 9.49 32.83 0.47
N HIS A 184 8.88 33.91 -0.03
CA HIS A 184 8.38 33.99 -1.41
C HIS A 184 7.49 32.77 -1.78
N ASN A 185 7.90 31.97 -2.78
CA ASN A 185 7.26 30.72 -3.20
C ASN A 185 7.94 29.45 -2.64
N VAL A 186 8.83 29.60 -1.65
CA VAL A 186 9.56 28.52 -0.99
C VAL A 186 8.87 28.14 0.31
N TYR A 187 8.49 26.88 0.45
CA TYR A 187 7.83 26.29 1.62
C TYR A 187 8.81 25.36 2.33
N VAL A 188 9.13 25.67 3.59
CA VAL A 188 10.24 25.01 4.29
C VAL A 188 9.72 23.96 5.29
N PHE A 189 9.71 22.69 4.88
CA PHE A 189 9.22 21.59 5.71
C PHE A 189 10.33 20.91 6.52
N PRO A 190 9.99 20.31 7.68
CA PRO A 190 10.93 19.48 8.44
C PRO A 190 11.37 18.23 7.64
N GLY A 191 12.55 17.71 7.97
CA GLY A 191 13.07 16.46 7.39
C GLY A 191 12.38 15.21 7.94
N ILE A 192 11.86 15.25 9.17
CA ILE A 192 11.22 14.09 9.80
C ILE A 192 9.88 13.78 9.09
N PRO A 193 9.70 12.58 8.50
CA PRO A 193 8.54 12.30 7.65
C PRO A 193 7.19 12.50 8.33
N LYS A 194 7.07 12.11 9.61
CA LYS A 194 5.83 12.28 10.37
C LYS A 194 5.44 13.76 10.55
N LEU A 195 6.42 14.64 10.73
CA LEU A 195 6.17 16.07 10.91
C LEU A 195 5.84 16.73 9.57
N LEU A 196 6.57 16.39 8.50
CA LEU A 196 6.31 16.88 7.16
C LEU A 196 4.89 16.51 6.72
N ARG A 197 4.52 15.22 6.83
CA ARG A 197 3.21 14.73 6.43
C ARG A 197 2.08 15.44 7.18
N ARG A 198 2.26 15.69 8.49
CA ARG A 198 1.28 16.42 9.30
C ARG A 198 1.13 17.86 8.82
N ALA A 199 2.23 18.58 8.69
CA ALA A 199 2.22 19.98 8.25
C ALA A 199 1.64 20.12 6.83
N PHE A 200 2.08 19.27 5.91
CA PHE A 200 1.62 19.30 4.52
C PHE A 200 0.11 19.07 4.44
N LYS A 201 -0.39 17.99 5.05
CA LYS A 201 -1.84 17.68 5.02
C LYS A 201 -2.70 18.80 5.57
N SER A 202 -2.25 19.48 6.63
CA SER A 202 -3.00 20.57 7.26
C SER A 202 -3.03 21.88 6.45
N LEU A 203 -2.20 22.02 5.42
CA LEU A 203 -2.03 23.24 4.63
C LEU A 203 -2.31 23.03 3.14
N LYS A 204 -2.36 21.79 2.65
CA LYS A 204 -2.30 21.47 1.23
C LYS A 204 -3.40 22.12 0.38
N THR A 205 -4.62 22.19 0.91
CA THR A 205 -5.76 22.79 0.21
C THR A 205 -5.62 24.30 0.07
N GLU A 206 -5.15 24.97 1.12
CA GLU A 206 -4.92 26.43 1.08
C GLU A 206 -3.77 26.80 0.16
N LEU A 207 -2.69 25.99 0.15
CA LEU A 207 -1.44 26.36 -0.52
C LEU A 207 -1.36 25.93 -1.98
N PHE A 208 -1.93 24.77 -2.32
CA PHE A 208 -1.66 24.11 -3.60
C PHE A 208 -2.90 23.76 -4.41
N GLN A 209 -4.07 23.60 -3.76
CA GLN A 209 -5.27 23.16 -4.48
C GLN A 209 -5.85 24.27 -5.32
N ARG A 210 -6.10 23.96 -6.60
CA ARG A 210 -6.92 24.80 -7.49
C ARG A 210 -8.06 23.99 -8.08
N ALA A 211 -9.24 24.59 -8.15
CA ALA A 211 -10.45 23.92 -8.62
C ALA A 211 -10.42 23.56 -10.12
N ASP A 212 -9.52 24.19 -10.89
CA ASP A 212 -9.41 24.09 -12.34
C ASP A 212 -8.23 23.21 -12.81
N MET A 213 -7.44 22.64 -11.89
CA MET A 213 -6.31 21.78 -12.23
C MET A 213 -6.46 20.40 -11.59
N SER A 214 -6.88 19.42 -12.40
CA SER A 214 -6.91 18.01 -12.03
C SER A 214 -6.26 17.17 -13.12
N PHE A 215 -5.42 16.22 -12.73
CA PHE A 215 -4.93 15.20 -13.66
C PHE A 215 -5.95 14.07 -13.74
N HIS A 216 -6.31 13.70 -14.96
CA HIS A 216 -7.18 12.58 -15.27
C HIS A 216 -6.33 11.44 -15.81
N MET A 217 -6.46 10.26 -15.20
CA MET A 217 -5.71 9.07 -15.56
C MET A 217 -6.65 7.94 -15.99
N ARG A 218 -6.23 7.20 -17.01
CA ARG A 218 -6.77 5.89 -17.37
C ARG A 218 -5.65 4.87 -17.40
N GLU A 219 -6.00 3.62 -17.12
CA GLU A 219 -5.04 2.53 -17.11
C GLU A 219 -5.56 1.35 -17.93
N ILE A 220 -4.63 0.66 -18.58
CA ILE A 220 -4.90 -0.54 -19.36
C ILE A 220 -3.90 -1.60 -18.92
N TYR A 221 -4.38 -2.81 -18.68
CA TYR A 221 -3.56 -3.94 -18.28
C TYR A 221 -3.45 -4.94 -19.41
N ILE A 222 -2.22 -5.40 -19.66
CA ILE A 222 -1.89 -6.29 -20.76
C ILE A 222 -1.22 -7.54 -20.22
N ASN A 223 -1.65 -8.73 -20.63
CA ASN A 223 -1.05 -10.03 -20.26
C ASN A 223 0.09 -10.49 -21.20
N HIS A 224 0.52 -9.61 -22.11
CA HIS A 224 1.66 -9.76 -23.03
C HIS A 224 2.83 -8.84 -22.67
N TRP A 225 4.00 -9.13 -23.21
CA TRP A 225 5.19 -8.33 -22.94
C TRP A 225 5.14 -7.00 -23.68
N GLU A 226 5.84 -5.98 -23.16
CA GLU A 226 5.86 -4.64 -23.75
C GLU A 226 6.32 -4.66 -25.22
N MET A 227 7.29 -5.50 -25.55
CA MET A 227 7.78 -5.67 -26.92
C MET A 227 6.69 -6.14 -27.89
N ASP A 228 5.68 -6.89 -27.42
CA ASP A 228 4.59 -7.40 -28.25
C ASP A 228 3.63 -6.27 -28.71
N VAL A 229 3.66 -5.12 -28.02
CA VAL A 229 2.76 -3.98 -28.28
C VAL A 229 3.50 -2.67 -28.58
N ALA A 230 4.83 -2.66 -28.55
CA ALA A 230 5.64 -1.45 -28.65
C ALA A 230 5.34 -0.61 -29.90
N ASP A 231 5.19 -1.23 -31.07
CA ASP A 231 4.86 -0.52 -32.32
C ASP A 231 3.49 0.18 -32.24
N ILE A 232 2.51 -0.46 -31.60
CA ILE A 232 1.18 0.11 -31.38
C ILE A 232 1.28 1.33 -30.48
N LEU A 233 2.06 1.23 -29.39
CA LEU A 233 2.30 2.32 -28.45
C LEU A 233 3.02 3.51 -29.10
N ASN A 234 4.05 3.23 -29.92
CA ASN A 234 4.79 4.26 -30.66
C ASN A 234 3.90 5.00 -31.66
N ASN A 235 3.07 4.27 -32.40
CA ASN A 235 2.12 4.85 -33.33
C ASN A 235 1.08 5.70 -32.61
N PHE A 236 0.52 5.20 -31.51
CA PHE A 236 -0.40 5.98 -30.67
C PHE A 236 0.24 7.26 -30.15
N ASN A 237 1.47 7.16 -29.62
CA ASN A 237 2.18 8.31 -29.07
C ASN A 237 2.51 9.37 -30.14
N THR A 238 2.72 8.97 -31.39
CA THR A 238 2.94 9.93 -32.50
C THR A 238 1.77 10.88 -32.69
N GLU A 239 0.53 10.41 -32.47
CA GLU A 239 -0.71 11.19 -32.57
C GLU A 239 -1.00 11.98 -31.28
N TYR A 240 -0.73 11.39 -30.11
CA TYR A 240 -1.21 11.93 -28.83
C TYR A 240 -0.17 12.63 -27.94
N LYS A 241 1.14 12.55 -28.24
CA LYS A 241 2.24 13.03 -27.37
C LYS A 241 2.10 14.46 -26.84
N ASP A 242 1.43 15.35 -27.58
CA ASP A 242 1.29 16.76 -27.20
C ASP A 242 0.07 17.00 -26.29
N THR A 243 -0.80 16.00 -26.12
CA THR A 243 -2.08 16.10 -25.38
C THR A 243 -2.24 15.07 -24.27
N VAL A 244 -1.61 13.90 -24.39
CA VAL A 244 -1.70 12.79 -23.45
C VAL A 244 -0.31 12.22 -23.21
N LEU A 245 0.04 12.06 -21.94
CA LEU A 245 1.23 11.34 -21.53
C LEU A 245 0.91 9.85 -21.49
N LEU A 246 1.52 9.08 -22.40
CA LEU A 246 1.49 7.62 -22.37
C LEU A 246 2.67 7.10 -21.54
N GLY A 247 2.38 6.29 -20.53
CA GLY A 247 3.35 5.51 -19.77
C GLY A 247 3.18 4.02 -20.01
N SER A 248 4.29 3.30 -20.04
CA SER A 248 4.34 1.84 -20.15
C SER A 248 5.23 1.28 -19.05
N TYR A 249 4.69 0.38 -18.24
CA TYR A 249 5.32 -0.14 -17.04
C TYR A 249 5.25 -1.68 -17.05
N PRO A 250 6.32 -2.37 -17.47
CA PRO A 250 6.40 -3.82 -17.40
C PRO A 250 6.52 -4.29 -15.94
N GLU A 251 5.77 -5.33 -15.60
CA GLU A 251 5.76 -6.00 -14.30
C GLU A 251 6.20 -7.45 -14.49
N LEU A 252 7.44 -7.76 -14.11
CA LEU A 252 8.06 -9.05 -14.42
C LEU A 252 7.41 -10.25 -13.69
N ASP A 253 6.99 -10.02 -12.44
CA ASP A 253 6.58 -11.08 -11.50
C ASP A 253 5.08 -10.99 -11.12
N HIS A 254 4.27 -10.27 -11.92
CA HIS A 254 2.87 -10.05 -11.58
C HIS A 254 1.96 -11.15 -12.14
N SER A 255 1.16 -11.79 -11.27
CA SER A 255 0.39 -12.99 -11.61
C SER A 255 -0.81 -12.76 -12.54
N TYR A 256 -1.24 -11.51 -12.76
CA TYR A 256 -2.47 -11.19 -13.51
C TYR A 256 -2.24 -10.47 -14.84
N PHE A 257 -1.17 -9.69 -14.95
CA PHE A 257 -0.83 -8.89 -16.13
C PHE A 257 0.68 -8.72 -16.18
N LYS A 258 1.23 -8.38 -17.33
CA LYS A 258 2.67 -8.19 -17.57
C LYS A 258 3.06 -6.74 -17.86
N VAL A 259 2.12 -5.93 -18.37
CA VAL A 259 2.36 -4.51 -18.62
C VAL A 259 1.15 -3.71 -18.14
N LYS A 260 1.42 -2.64 -17.40
CA LYS A 260 0.45 -1.58 -17.10
C LYS A 260 0.74 -0.39 -17.99
N LEU A 261 -0.25 0.02 -18.77
CA LEU A 261 -0.21 1.27 -19.52
C LEU A 261 -0.98 2.34 -18.75
N THR A 262 -0.49 3.58 -18.79
CA THR A 262 -1.16 4.74 -18.21
C THR A 262 -1.35 5.81 -19.27
N LEU A 263 -2.51 6.43 -19.29
CA LEU A 263 -2.80 7.62 -20.08
C LEU A 263 -3.16 8.75 -19.12
N GLU A 264 -2.45 9.87 -19.22
CA GLU A 264 -2.63 11.01 -18.32
C GLU A 264 -2.78 12.31 -19.10
N THR A 265 -3.74 13.13 -18.70
CA THR A 265 -3.91 14.51 -19.21
C THR A 265 -4.68 15.37 -18.21
N ASN A 266 -4.80 16.67 -18.46
CA ASN A 266 -5.61 17.60 -17.66
C ASN A 266 -7.08 17.70 -18.11
N SER A 267 -7.52 16.83 -19.03
CA SER A 267 -8.86 16.83 -19.58
C SER A 267 -9.50 15.44 -19.52
N GLN A 268 -10.61 15.33 -18.79
CA GLN A 268 -11.38 14.09 -18.68
C GLN A 268 -11.84 13.57 -20.06
N GLU A 269 -12.36 14.46 -20.90
CA GLU A 269 -12.81 14.11 -22.25
C GLU A 269 -11.65 13.60 -23.12
N THR A 270 -10.49 14.24 -23.03
CA THR A 270 -9.31 13.86 -23.82
C THR A 270 -8.77 12.50 -23.39
N VAL A 271 -8.67 12.23 -22.07
CA VAL A 271 -8.19 10.93 -21.59
C VAL A 271 -9.15 9.80 -21.98
N ASP A 272 -10.47 10.04 -21.95
CA ASP A 272 -11.46 9.03 -22.33
C ASP A 272 -11.41 8.70 -23.83
N LYS A 273 -11.27 9.71 -24.69
CA LYS A 273 -11.07 9.52 -26.14
C LYS A 273 -9.77 8.76 -26.43
N ALA A 274 -8.67 9.18 -25.80
CA ALA A 274 -7.36 8.56 -25.94
C ALA A 274 -7.38 7.09 -25.48
N HIS A 275 -8.03 6.81 -24.34
CA HIS A 275 -8.21 5.46 -23.83
C HIS A 275 -9.03 4.58 -24.79
N ALA A 276 -10.18 5.06 -25.27
CA ALA A 276 -11.00 4.33 -26.23
C ALA A 276 -10.22 4.02 -27.53
N LYS A 277 -9.43 4.97 -28.01
CA LYS A 277 -8.57 4.80 -29.19
C LYS A 277 -7.49 3.75 -28.95
N LEU A 278 -6.76 3.80 -27.82
CA LEU A 278 -5.71 2.83 -27.52
C LEU A 278 -6.28 1.41 -27.34
N ILE A 279 -7.44 1.27 -26.69
CA ILE A 279 -8.15 -0.02 -26.57
C ILE A 279 -8.52 -0.58 -27.96
N GLN A 280 -8.89 0.26 -28.93
CA GLN A 280 -9.19 -0.18 -30.29
C GLN A 280 -7.94 -0.59 -31.08
N MET A 281 -6.79 -0.01 -30.78
CA MET A 281 -5.52 -0.32 -31.46
C MET A 281 -4.86 -1.60 -30.91
N LEU A 282 -5.07 -1.90 -29.64
CA LEU A 282 -4.52 -3.10 -28.99
C LEU A 282 -5.31 -4.36 -29.38
N PRO A 283 -4.65 -5.53 -29.50
CA PRO A 283 -5.34 -6.82 -29.63
C PRO A 283 -6.23 -7.08 -28.41
N LYS A 284 -7.48 -7.50 -28.65
CA LYS A 284 -8.47 -7.65 -27.56
C LYS A 284 -8.07 -8.73 -26.57
N GLU A 285 -7.46 -9.79 -27.06
CA GLU A 285 -6.96 -10.93 -26.29
C GLU A 285 -5.78 -10.56 -25.38
N PHE A 286 -5.12 -9.43 -25.64
CA PHE A 286 -4.03 -8.94 -24.80
C PHE A 286 -4.54 -8.15 -23.60
N ILE A 287 -5.71 -7.54 -23.71
CA ILE A 287 -6.28 -6.67 -22.67
C ILE A 287 -6.93 -7.54 -21.60
N VAL A 288 -6.56 -7.30 -20.34
CA VAL A 288 -7.15 -7.97 -19.19
C VAL A 288 -7.78 -6.98 -18.22
N SER A 289 -8.90 -7.38 -17.61
CA SER A 289 -9.41 -6.69 -16.42
C SER A 289 -8.50 -6.95 -15.24
N TYR A 290 -8.38 -5.99 -14.32
CA TYR A 290 -7.62 -6.14 -13.09
C TYR A 290 -8.22 -5.31 -11.96
N ASP A 291 -8.38 -5.91 -10.78
CA ASP A 291 -8.71 -5.18 -9.55
C ASP A 291 -7.44 -4.87 -8.77
N LYS A 292 -7.14 -3.59 -8.56
CA LYS A 292 -5.96 -3.15 -7.82
C LYS A 292 -6.10 -3.28 -6.31
N ASP A 293 -7.33 -3.34 -5.80
CA ASP A 293 -7.61 -3.47 -4.38
C ASP A 293 -8.68 -4.55 -4.13
N PRO A 294 -8.34 -5.82 -4.43
CA PRO A 294 -9.30 -6.92 -4.28
C PRO A 294 -9.75 -7.09 -2.83
N VAL A 295 -8.93 -6.72 -1.84
CA VAL A 295 -9.27 -6.84 -0.41
C VAL A 295 -10.23 -5.72 0.03
N GLY A 296 -9.90 -4.46 -0.28
CA GLY A 296 -10.77 -3.32 0.03
C GLY A 296 -12.13 -3.39 -0.68
N ASN A 297 -12.14 -3.85 -1.94
CA ASN A 297 -13.36 -4.00 -2.74
C ASN A 297 -14.09 -5.33 -2.52
N SER A 298 -13.59 -6.20 -1.63
CA SER A 298 -14.00 -7.60 -1.56
C SER A 298 -15.51 -7.79 -1.36
N VAL A 299 -16.15 -6.98 -0.51
CA VAL A 299 -17.61 -7.06 -0.26
C VAL A 299 -18.42 -6.74 -1.52
N GLN A 300 -18.07 -5.65 -2.21
CA GLN A 300 -18.74 -5.23 -3.43
C GLN A 300 -18.57 -6.28 -4.53
N ARG A 301 -17.35 -6.78 -4.72
CA ARG A 301 -17.03 -7.79 -5.74
C ARG A 301 -17.77 -9.11 -5.48
N LEU A 302 -17.79 -9.57 -4.24
CA LEU A 302 -18.49 -10.79 -3.87
C LEU A 302 -20.01 -10.64 -4.07
N GLN A 303 -20.59 -9.48 -3.74
CA GLN A 303 -22.01 -9.21 -3.99
C GLN A 303 -22.34 -9.22 -5.50
N GLN A 304 -21.51 -8.58 -6.33
CA GLN A 304 -21.67 -8.60 -7.78
C GLN A 304 -21.61 -10.03 -8.34
N LEU A 305 -20.63 -10.81 -7.89
CA LEU A 305 -20.46 -12.21 -8.27
C LEU A 305 -21.72 -13.03 -7.95
N LEU A 306 -22.29 -12.87 -6.75
CA LEU A 306 -23.46 -13.64 -6.31
C LEU A 306 -24.76 -13.34 -7.09
N VAL A 307 -24.88 -12.17 -7.71
CA VAL A 307 -26.10 -11.75 -8.44
C VAL A 307 -25.95 -11.83 -9.96
N ALA A 308 -24.72 -11.88 -10.48
CA ALA A 308 -24.44 -11.91 -11.91
C ALA A 308 -24.84 -13.27 -12.53
N PRO A 309 -25.75 -13.31 -13.53
CA PRO A 309 -26.19 -14.55 -14.17
C PRO A 309 -25.03 -15.36 -14.78
N GLU A 310 -24.04 -14.68 -15.35
CA GLU A 310 -22.83 -15.27 -15.92
C GLU A 310 -21.90 -15.92 -14.88
N SER A 311 -22.11 -15.63 -13.59
CA SER A 311 -21.34 -16.17 -12.46
C SER A 311 -22.05 -17.33 -11.74
N ALA A 312 -23.05 -17.95 -12.38
CA ALA A 312 -23.86 -19.01 -11.73
C ALA A 312 -23.03 -20.18 -11.18
N HIS A 313 -21.97 -20.60 -11.87
CA HIS A 313 -21.09 -21.67 -11.42
C HIS A 313 -20.36 -21.30 -10.12
N ILE A 314 -19.60 -20.20 -10.15
CA ILE A 314 -18.87 -19.70 -8.97
C ILE A 314 -19.78 -19.38 -7.79
N SER A 315 -20.93 -18.76 -8.05
CA SER A 315 -21.94 -18.49 -7.02
C SER A 315 -22.48 -19.76 -6.38
N GLY A 316 -22.59 -20.84 -7.15
CA GLY A 316 -23.07 -22.15 -6.69
C GLY A 316 -22.21 -22.77 -5.59
N PHE A 317 -20.88 -22.59 -5.63
CA PHE A 317 -19.97 -23.11 -4.59
C PHE A 317 -19.56 -22.06 -3.55
N VAL A 318 -19.59 -20.77 -3.90
CA VAL A 318 -19.27 -19.67 -2.98
C VAL A 318 -20.40 -19.43 -1.98
N GLY A 319 -21.67 -19.44 -2.43
CA GLY A 319 -22.83 -19.19 -1.57
C GLY A 319 -22.90 -20.14 -0.36
N PRO A 320 -22.86 -21.47 -0.55
CA PRO A 320 -22.85 -22.42 0.57
C PRO A 320 -21.65 -22.24 1.51
N ALA A 321 -20.45 -21.97 0.96
CA ALA A 321 -19.26 -21.71 1.77
C ALA A 321 -19.43 -20.45 2.65
N MET A 322 -20.03 -19.39 2.11
CA MET A 322 -20.35 -18.19 2.89
C MET A 322 -21.31 -18.49 4.03
N SER A 323 -22.36 -19.28 3.80
CA SER A 323 -23.32 -19.64 4.86
C SER A 323 -22.65 -20.37 6.01
N ILE A 324 -21.68 -21.25 5.74
CA ILE A 324 -20.90 -21.94 6.78
C ILE A 324 -20.05 -20.94 7.59
N VAL A 325 -19.42 -19.96 6.92
CA VAL A 325 -18.65 -18.90 7.60
C VAL A 325 -19.57 -18.05 8.48
N GLU A 326 -20.74 -17.67 7.97
CA GLU A 326 -21.71 -16.87 8.71
C GLU A 326 -22.23 -17.58 9.95
N GLU A 327 -22.54 -18.88 9.82
CA GLU A 327 -22.97 -19.73 10.91
C GLU A 327 -21.87 -19.88 11.98
N ALA A 328 -20.60 -20.00 11.57
CA ALA A 328 -19.49 -20.03 12.52
C ALA A 328 -19.36 -18.71 13.31
N LEU A 329 -19.56 -17.56 12.64
CA LEU A 329 -19.56 -16.25 13.28
C LEU A 329 -20.78 -16.02 14.20
N ASP A 330 -21.89 -16.72 13.98
CA ASP A 330 -23.04 -16.72 14.90
C ASP A 330 -22.77 -17.58 16.14
N ARG A 331 -22.04 -18.69 15.98
CA ARG A 331 -21.74 -19.63 17.06
C ARG A 331 -20.58 -19.17 17.96
N TYR A 332 -19.62 -18.45 17.39
CA TYR A 332 -18.37 -18.09 18.07
C TYR A 332 -18.04 -16.61 17.87
N PRO A 333 -17.74 -15.84 18.94
CA PRO A 333 -17.26 -14.48 18.77
C PRO A 333 -15.92 -14.47 18.04
N LEU A 334 -15.65 -13.43 17.23
CA LEU A 334 -14.44 -13.34 16.40
C LEU A 334 -13.13 -13.54 17.19
N SER A 335 -13.09 -13.04 18.43
CA SER A 335 -11.94 -13.19 19.34
C SER A 335 -11.65 -14.64 19.77
N SER A 336 -12.61 -15.56 19.57
CA SER A 336 -12.50 -16.99 19.84
C SER A 336 -12.28 -17.86 18.59
N ILE A 337 -12.16 -17.24 17.41
CA ILE A 337 -11.91 -17.91 16.14
C ILE A 337 -10.49 -17.58 15.67
N CYS A 338 -9.82 -18.56 15.07
CA CYS A 338 -8.69 -18.31 14.18
C CYS A 338 -8.84 -19.06 12.84
N LEU A 339 -8.02 -18.69 11.87
CA LEU A 339 -7.96 -19.34 10.55
C LEU A 339 -6.59 -20.01 10.35
N GLY A 340 -6.58 -21.29 10.02
CA GLY A 340 -5.34 -22.00 9.67
C GLY A 340 -4.78 -21.46 8.35
N PHE A 341 -3.64 -20.77 8.40
CA PHE A 341 -3.06 -20.10 7.24
C PHE A 341 -1.60 -20.49 7.05
N ASN A 342 -1.29 -21.06 5.88
CA ASN A 342 0.07 -21.47 5.51
C ASN A 342 0.54 -20.83 4.19
N GLY A 343 -0.20 -19.85 3.65
CA GLY A 343 0.11 -19.18 2.38
C GLY A 343 -0.25 -19.98 1.11
N GLY A 344 -0.76 -21.21 1.24
CA GLY A 344 -1.23 -21.99 0.11
C GLY A 344 -2.51 -21.41 -0.54
N LYS A 345 -2.82 -21.83 -1.76
CA LYS A 345 -3.99 -21.37 -2.52
C LYS A 345 -5.31 -21.55 -1.76
N ASP A 346 -5.49 -22.69 -1.09
CA ASP A 346 -6.75 -23.06 -0.46
C ASP A 346 -7.04 -22.19 0.77
N CYS A 347 -6.06 -22.03 1.67
CA CYS A 347 -6.22 -21.14 2.82
C CYS A 347 -6.23 -19.66 2.41
N THR A 348 -5.66 -19.30 1.26
CA THR A 348 -5.75 -17.94 0.70
C THR A 348 -7.16 -17.63 0.21
N ALA A 349 -7.79 -18.56 -0.52
CA ALA A 349 -9.19 -18.46 -0.91
C ALA A 349 -10.10 -18.36 0.32
N LEU A 350 -9.88 -19.24 1.32
CA LEU A 350 -10.61 -19.21 2.58
C LEU A 350 -10.42 -17.89 3.33
N LEU A 351 -9.18 -17.38 3.42
CA LEU A 351 -8.87 -16.12 4.08
C LEU A 351 -9.64 -14.97 3.43
N HIS A 352 -9.64 -14.90 2.10
CA HIS A 352 -10.39 -13.87 1.39
C HIS A 352 -11.89 -13.98 1.67
N LEU A 353 -12.47 -15.19 1.55
CA LEU A 353 -13.88 -15.44 1.84
C LEU A 353 -14.27 -15.03 3.27
N VAL A 354 -13.52 -15.49 4.28
CA VAL A 354 -13.78 -15.20 5.69
C VAL A 354 -13.64 -13.70 5.97
N HIS A 355 -12.60 -13.05 5.44
CA HIS A 355 -12.43 -11.60 5.55
C HIS A 355 -13.65 -10.86 4.99
N THR A 356 -14.11 -11.23 3.78
CA THR A 356 -15.24 -10.57 3.13
C THR A 356 -16.53 -10.75 3.91
N VAL A 357 -16.80 -11.96 4.42
CA VAL A 357 -17.98 -12.22 5.25
C VAL A 357 -17.93 -11.42 6.55
N ILE A 358 -16.77 -11.32 7.21
CA ILE A 358 -16.60 -10.48 8.40
C ILE A 358 -16.87 -9.02 8.07
N LYS A 359 -16.29 -8.47 7.00
CA LYS A 359 -16.51 -7.08 6.60
C LYS A 359 -17.98 -6.79 6.26
N ARG A 360 -18.68 -7.75 5.66
CA ARG A 360 -20.10 -7.65 5.35
C ARG A 360 -20.98 -7.71 6.60
N LYS A 361 -20.75 -8.71 7.46
CA LYS A 361 -21.60 -9.01 8.63
C LYS A 361 -21.31 -8.10 9.82
N LEU A 362 -20.05 -7.69 10.00
CA LEU A 362 -19.54 -6.93 11.14
C LEU A 362 -18.74 -5.69 10.66
N PRO A 363 -19.38 -4.70 10.00
CA PRO A 363 -18.66 -3.58 9.37
C PRO A 363 -17.94 -2.65 10.36
N GLN A 364 -18.41 -2.58 11.61
CA GLN A 364 -17.81 -1.79 12.69
C GLN A 364 -16.71 -2.54 13.45
N GLN A 365 -16.40 -3.78 13.06
CA GLN A 365 -15.38 -4.58 13.73
C GLN A 365 -13.98 -4.07 13.38
N GLU A 366 -13.27 -3.57 14.40
CA GLU A 366 -11.88 -3.15 14.27
C GLU A 366 -10.88 -4.24 14.67
N GLU A 367 -11.31 -5.27 15.41
CA GLU A 367 -10.39 -6.34 15.81
C GLU A 367 -9.89 -7.13 14.59
N PRO A 368 -8.57 -7.35 14.48
CA PRO A 368 -7.99 -8.09 13.37
C PRO A 368 -8.37 -9.57 13.43
N LEU A 369 -8.63 -10.18 12.27
CA LEU A 369 -8.81 -11.63 12.15
C LEU A 369 -7.52 -12.34 12.60
N GLN A 370 -7.68 -13.36 13.43
CA GLN A 370 -6.58 -14.16 13.94
C GLN A 370 -6.25 -15.28 12.96
N ILE A 371 -4.98 -15.46 12.61
CA ILE A 371 -4.51 -16.62 11.87
C ILE A 371 -3.62 -17.51 12.73
N LEU A 372 -3.76 -18.82 12.57
CA LEU A 372 -2.83 -19.81 13.09
C LEU A 372 -1.81 -20.13 12.00
N TYR A 373 -0.55 -19.78 12.25
CA TYR A 373 0.56 -20.14 11.37
C TYR A 373 1.52 -21.09 12.11
N VAL A 374 1.64 -22.31 11.59
CA VAL A 374 2.51 -23.36 12.14
C VAL A 374 3.82 -23.35 11.37
N ASP A 375 4.88 -22.83 12.00
CA ASP A 375 6.21 -22.77 11.41
C ASP A 375 6.86 -24.15 11.43
N THR A 376 7.15 -24.69 10.25
CA THR A 376 7.84 -25.98 10.07
C THR A 376 9.33 -25.82 9.76
N LYS A 377 9.85 -24.59 9.64
CA LYS A 377 11.23 -24.23 9.26
C LYS A 377 11.72 -24.79 7.91
N ARG A 378 10.83 -25.33 7.09
CA ARG A 378 11.14 -25.95 5.78
C ARG A 378 10.33 -25.34 4.63
N SER A 379 9.76 -24.17 4.85
CA SER A 379 8.96 -23.43 3.86
C SER A 379 9.84 -22.82 2.77
N PHE A 380 9.23 -22.59 1.60
CA PHE A 380 9.84 -21.78 0.55
C PHE A 380 9.91 -20.31 0.99
N PRO A 381 11.01 -19.57 0.70
CA PRO A 381 11.09 -18.14 0.97
C PRO A 381 9.94 -17.34 0.33
N GLU A 382 9.55 -17.69 -0.89
CA GLU A 382 8.41 -17.07 -1.58
C GLU A 382 7.09 -17.21 -0.82
N LEU A 383 6.90 -18.34 -0.11
CA LEU A 383 5.72 -18.58 0.69
C LEU A 383 5.74 -17.72 1.96
N GLU A 384 6.90 -17.60 2.61
CA GLU A 384 7.08 -16.74 3.79
C GLU A 384 6.91 -15.25 3.46
N THR A 385 7.43 -14.81 2.33
CA THR A 385 7.17 -13.45 1.80
C THR A 385 5.67 -13.26 1.57
N PHE A 386 5.02 -14.19 0.89
CA PHE A 386 3.58 -14.10 0.62
C PHE A 386 2.73 -14.07 1.90
N ILE A 387 3.09 -14.85 2.92
CA ILE A 387 2.42 -14.82 4.23
C ILE A 387 2.59 -13.45 4.88
N THR A 388 3.81 -12.91 4.89
CA THR A 388 4.11 -11.60 5.48
C THR A 388 3.31 -10.48 4.80
N GLU A 389 3.26 -10.50 3.47
CA GLU A 389 2.46 -9.56 2.69
C GLU A 389 0.96 -9.73 2.98
N SER A 390 0.47 -10.96 3.08
CA SER A 390 -0.94 -11.24 3.39
C SER A 390 -1.33 -10.74 4.78
N VAL A 391 -0.44 -10.88 5.77
CA VAL A 391 -0.65 -10.33 7.12
C VAL A 391 -0.83 -8.81 7.09
N GLN A 392 0.01 -8.11 6.32
CA GLN A 392 -0.11 -6.66 6.17
C GLN A 392 -1.37 -6.28 5.38
N ARG A 393 -1.61 -6.94 4.24
CA ARG A 393 -2.71 -6.66 3.30
C ARG A 393 -4.09 -6.84 3.93
N TYR A 394 -4.26 -7.87 4.77
CA TYR A 394 -5.53 -8.16 5.44
C TYR A 394 -5.61 -7.65 6.88
N ASN A 395 -4.56 -6.97 7.39
CA ASN A 395 -4.44 -6.56 8.79
C ASN A 395 -4.69 -7.73 9.77
N LEU A 396 -3.87 -8.77 9.69
CA LEU A 396 -4.06 -10.02 10.45
C LEU A 396 -3.28 -10.04 11.75
N LYS A 397 -3.85 -10.70 12.76
CA LYS A 397 -3.14 -11.04 14.00
C LYS A 397 -2.59 -12.47 13.89
N VAL A 398 -1.27 -12.60 13.97
CA VAL A 398 -0.58 -13.90 13.80
C VAL A 398 -0.43 -14.61 15.15
N LEU A 399 -0.99 -15.82 15.25
CA LEU A 399 -0.73 -16.79 16.32
C LEU A 399 0.28 -17.81 15.78
N ARG A 400 1.57 -17.56 16.06
CA ARG A 400 2.68 -18.36 15.54
C ARG A 400 3.05 -19.45 16.54
N VAL A 401 3.07 -20.69 16.07
CA VAL A 401 3.49 -21.86 16.82
C VAL A 401 4.48 -22.68 16.00
N THR A 402 5.26 -23.55 16.63
CA THR A 402 6.30 -24.35 15.96
C THR A 402 6.16 -25.81 16.38
N GLY A 403 6.46 -26.72 15.47
CA GLY A 403 6.47 -28.16 15.73
C GLY A 403 5.36 -28.91 15.00
N PRO A 404 5.21 -30.22 15.28
CA PRO A 404 4.13 -31.04 14.75
C PRO A 404 2.76 -30.44 15.06
N ILE A 405 1.81 -30.57 14.13
CA ILE A 405 0.50 -29.89 14.22
C ILE A 405 -0.25 -30.16 15.53
N LYS A 406 -0.17 -31.38 16.08
CA LYS A 406 -0.85 -31.75 17.33
C LYS A 406 -0.26 -31.02 18.54
N GLU A 407 1.07 -30.97 18.64
CA GLU A 407 1.79 -30.26 19.70
C GLU A 407 1.60 -28.74 19.54
N ALA A 408 1.67 -28.25 18.30
CA ALA A 408 1.42 -26.85 17.96
C ALA A 408 0.01 -26.39 18.41
N LEU A 409 -1.02 -27.23 18.23
CA LEU A 409 -2.38 -26.95 18.72
C LEU A 409 -2.49 -27.02 20.25
N GLN A 410 -1.69 -27.85 20.91
CA GLN A 410 -1.64 -27.89 22.38
C GLN A 410 -1.05 -26.58 22.92
N VAL A 411 0.07 -26.13 22.34
CA VAL A 411 0.70 -24.83 22.66
C VAL A 411 -0.27 -23.67 22.40
N LEU A 412 -1.02 -23.72 21.29
CA LEU A 412 -2.06 -22.71 21.01
C LEU A 412 -3.13 -22.69 22.12
N LYS A 413 -3.56 -23.85 22.63
CA LYS A 413 -4.58 -23.93 23.68
C LYS A 413 -4.09 -23.32 24.98
N GLU A 414 -2.82 -23.53 25.31
CA GLU A 414 -2.18 -22.98 26.52
C GLU A 414 -1.99 -21.47 26.41
N GLN A 415 -1.52 -20.97 25.26
CA GLN A 415 -1.23 -19.54 25.05
C GLN A 415 -2.49 -18.71 24.76
N ASN A 416 -3.48 -19.32 24.12
CA ASN A 416 -4.73 -18.67 23.70
C ASN A 416 -5.94 -19.55 24.03
N PRO A 417 -6.27 -19.75 25.32
CA PRO A 417 -7.34 -20.65 25.75
C PRO A 417 -8.74 -20.22 25.29
N ARG A 418 -8.90 -18.95 24.86
CA ARG A 418 -10.14 -18.42 24.31
C ARG A 418 -10.46 -18.94 22.91
N ILE A 419 -9.50 -19.50 22.18
CA ILE A 419 -9.75 -20.05 20.84
C ILE A 419 -10.56 -21.34 20.97
N GLN A 420 -11.69 -21.37 20.27
CA GLN A 420 -12.66 -22.47 20.28
C GLN A 420 -12.85 -23.08 18.90
N ALA A 421 -12.78 -22.27 17.84
CA ALA A 421 -12.99 -22.71 16.47
C ALA A 421 -11.82 -22.31 15.55
N VAL A 422 -11.53 -23.18 14.59
CA VAL A 422 -10.47 -22.97 13.59
C VAL A 422 -11.06 -23.16 12.20
N PHE A 423 -11.01 -22.11 11.38
CA PHE A 423 -11.32 -22.20 9.96
C PHE A 423 -10.22 -22.94 9.22
N MET A 424 -10.59 -23.96 8.43
CA MET A 424 -9.68 -24.86 7.73
C MET A 424 -9.93 -24.81 6.22
N GLY A 425 -8.87 -24.59 5.45
CA GLY A 425 -8.90 -24.61 3.98
C GLY A 425 -8.89 -26.02 3.39
N THR A 426 -9.47 -26.99 4.09
CA THR A 426 -9.47 -28.41 3.71
C THR A 426 -10.56 -28.68 2.67
N ARG A 427 -10.20 -29.44 1.63
CA ARG A 427 -11.12 -29.98 0.63
C ARG A 427 -11.32 -31.48 0.84
N GLN A 428 -12.42 -32.04 0.37
CA GLN A 428 -12.75 -33.45 0.53
C GLN A 428 -11.76 -34.39 -0.18
N SER A 429 -11.07 -33.90 -1.22
CA SER A 429 -9.99 -34.58 -1.93
C SER A 429 -8.63 -34.54 -1.19
N ASP A 430 -8.56 -33.87 -0.04
CA ASP A 430 -7.37 -33.90 0.80
C ASP A 430 -7.26 -35.21 1.59
N PRO A 431 -6.02 -35.68 1.91
CA PRO A 431 -5.83 -36.87 2.70
C PRO A 431 -6.58 -36.77 4.03
N TYR A 432 -7.27 -37.85 4.39
CA TYR A 432 -8.01 -37.98 5.67
C TYR A 432 -9.22 -37.02 5.83
N ALA A 433 -9.71 -36.39 4.75
CA ALA A 433 -10.82 -35.42 4.80
C ALA A 433 -12.19 -35.98 4.38
N ASN A 434 -12.26 -37.22 3.89
CA ASN A 434 -13.45 -37.80 3.28
C ASN A 434 -14.69 -37.91 4.19
N GLN A 435 -14.50 -37.96 5.51
CA GLN A 435 -15.56 -38.07 6.52
C GLN A 435 -15.87 -36.74 7.25
N LEU A 436 -15.23 -35.63 6.85
CA LEU A 436 -15.42 -34.35 7.53
C LEU A 436 -16.75 -33.71 7.13
N GLY A 437 -17.42 -33.11 8.11
CA GLY A 437 -18.54 -32.20 7.89
C GLY A 437 -18.10 -30.74 7.92
N ALA A 438 -19.03 -29.84 7.56
CA ALA A 438 -18.80 -28.39 7.62
C ALA A 438 -18.33 -27.92 9.00
N PHE A 439 -18.82 -28.57 10.06
CA PHE A 439 -18.38 -28.42 11.44
C PHE A 439 -17.97 -29.78 11.97
N SER A 440 -16.74 -29.93 12.45
CA SER A 440 -16.24 -31.20 12.97
C SER A 440 -15.29 -30.96 14.13
N MET A 441 -15.62 -31.48 15.31
CA MET A 441 -14.68 -31.46 16.43
C MET A 441 -13.40 -32.23 16.04
N THR A 442 -12.24 -31.76 16.50
CA THR A 442 -11.00 -32.55 16.46
C THR A 442 -11.19 -33.91 17.14
N ASP A 443 -10.40 -34.90 16.73
CA ASP A 443 -10.48 -36.25 17.30
C ASP A 443 -10.22 -36.22 18.82
N SER A 444 -10.73 -37.22 19.54
CA SER A 444 -10.73 -37.23 21.02
C SER A 444 -9.34 -37.17 21.64
N ASN A 445 -8.32 -37.65 20.94
CA ASN A 445 -6.93 -37.61 21.38
C ASN A 445 -6.17 -36.33 20.97
N TRP A 446 -6.84 -35.33 20.39
CA TRP A 446 -6.28 -34.02 20.03
C TRP A 446 -6.79 -32.90 20.96
N PRO A 447 -6.07 -31.76 21.05
CA PRO A 447 -6.61 -30.54 21.65
C PRO A 447 -7.96 -30.17 21.03
N GLN A 448 -8.97 -29.96 21.87
CA GLN A 448 -10.36 -29.82 21.41
C GLN A 448 -10.62 -28.44 20.79
N TYR A 449 -10.88 -28.46 19.48
CA TYR A 449 -11.27 -27.33 18.66
C TYR A 449 -12.37 -27.72 17.66
N MET A 450 -13.32 -26.82 17.43
CA MET A 450 -14.26 -26.95 16.33
C MET A 450 -13.54 -26.65 15.01
N ARG A 451 -13.36 -27.64 14.14
CA ARG A 451 -12.91 -27.42 12.76
C ARG A 451 -14.09 -26.93 11.95
N VAL A 452 -13.93 -25.77 11.33
CA VAL A 452 -14.92 -25.20 10.41
C VAL A 452 -14.34 -25.31 9.01
N ASN A 453 -15.01 -26.04 8.12
CA ASN A 453 -14.51 -26.40 6.79
C ASN A 453 -15.45 -25.87 5.68
N PRO A 454 -15.46 -24.56 5.37
CA PRO A 454 -16.38 -23.98 4.38
C PRO A 454 -16.16 -24.46 2.94
N MET A 455 -14.95 -24.93 2.64
CA MET A 455 -14.51 -25.26 1.28
C MET A 455 -14.46 -26.76 0.99
N LEU A 456 -15.08 -27.62 1.82
CA LEU A 456 -14.97 -29.08 1.66
C LEU A 456 -15.31 -29.58 0.26
N HIS A 457 -16.35 -29.01 -0.35
CA HIS A 457 -16.85 -29.46 -1.65
C HIS A 457 -16.26 -28.69 -2.83
N TRP A 458 -15.28 -27.80 -2.59
CA TRP A 458 -14.60 -27.11 -3.67
C TRP A 458 -13.66 -28.07 -4.40
N SER A 459 -13.69 -28.04 -5.72
CA SER A 459 -12.74 -28.71 -6.59
C SER A 459 -11.39 -27.97 -6.62
N TYR A 460 -10.40 -28.54 -7.31
CA TYR A 460 -9.15 -27.81 -7.61
C TYR A 460 -9.42 -26.56 -8.45
N HIS A 461 -10.32 -26.67 -9.43
CA HIS A 461 -10.64 -25.59 -10.35
C HIS A 461 -11.46 -24.50 -9.67
N ASP A 462 -12.35 -24.84 -8.74
CA ASP A 462 -13.18 -23.89 -7.99
C ASP A 462 -12.31 -22.91 -7.19
N VAL A 463 -11.22 -23.41 -6.57
CA VAL A 463 -10.25 -22.59 -5.85
C VAL A 463 -9.60 -21.57 -6.79
N TRP A 464 -9.18 -22.00 -7.98
CA TRP A 464 -8.56 -21.11 -8.95
C TRP A 464 -9.56 -20.15 -9.59
N GLU A 465 -10.76 -20.60 -9.93
CA GLU A 465 -11.83 -19.76 -10.44
C GLU A 465 -12.16 -18.66 -9.44
N PHE A 466 -12.26 -18.97 -8.15
CA PHE A 466 -12.46 -17.98 -7.08
C PHE A 466 -11.32 -16.97 -7.00
N LEU A 467 -10.08 -17.44 -6.85
CA LEU A 467 -8.92 -16.55 -6.72
C LEU A 467 -8.77 -15.66 -7.95
N ARG A 468 -8.91 -16.21 -9.15
CA ARG A 468 -8.69 -15.51 -10.41
C ARG A 468 -9.80 -14.53 -10.74
N THR A 469 -11.06 -14.90 -10.52
CA THR A 469 -12.22 -14.03 -10.78
C THR A 469 -12.21 -12.80 -9.86
N LEU A 470 -11.78 -12.98 -8.61
CA LEU A 470 -11.71 -11.91 -7.62
C LEU A 470 -10.33 -11.23 -7.54
N PHE A 471 -9.41 -11.55 -8.47
CA PHE A 471 -8.05 -11.00 -8.51
C PHE A 471 -7.27 -11.13 -7.19
N VAL A 472 -7.56 -12.17 -6.41
CA VAL A 472 -6.94 -12.38 -5.09
C VAL A 472 -5.45 -12.69 -5.27
N PRO A 473 -4.53 -11.94 -4.64
CA PRO A 473 -3.11 -12.25 -4.70
C PRO A 473 -2.83 -13.65 -4.13
N TYR A 474 -2.00 -14.43 -4.80
CA TYR A 474 -1.59 -15.77 -4.37
C TYR A 474 -0.07 -15.93 -4.49
N CYS A 475 0.49 -16.96 -3.83
CA CYS A 475 1.93 -17.18 -3.83
C CYS A 475 2.49 -17.44 -5.25
N ARG A 476 3.51 -16.68 -5.66
CA ARG A 476 4.13 -16.77 -7.00
C ARG A 476 4.71 -18.13 -7.39
N LEU A 477 4.86 -19.07 -6.45
CA LEU A 477 5.25 -20.44 -6.79
C LEU A 477 4.22 -21.10 -7.71
N TYR A 478 2.95 -20.74 -7.57
CA TYR A 478 1.89 -21.24 -8.42
C TYR A 478 2.08 -20.81 -9.89
N ASP A 479 2.65 -19.63 -10.15
CA ASP A 479 3.00 -19.19 -11.52
C ASP A 479 4.19 -19.97 -12.10
N LYS A 480 5.01 -20.59 -11.23
CA LYS A 480 6.16 -21.43 -11.61
C LYS A 480 5.79 -22.92 -11.74
N GLY A 481 4.50 -23.24 -11.82
CA GLY A 481 4.00 -24.60 -12.03
C GLY A 481 3.88 -25.48 -10.79
N TYR A 482 4.08 -24.94 -9.59
CA TYR A 482 3.78 -25.69 -8.36
C TYR A 482 2.27 -25.75 -8.15
N THR A 483 1.67 -26.92 -8.08
CA THR A 483 0.20 -27.08 -7.88
C THR A 483 -0.17 -27.41 -6.43
N SER A 484 0.77 -27.96 -5.67
CA SER A 484 0.66 -28.25 -4.23
C SER A 484 1.96 -27.88 -3.54
N VAL A 485 1.95 -26.88 -2.65
CA VAL A 485 3.15 -26.40 -1.95
C VAL A 485 3.23 -27.05 -0.56
N GLY A 486 4.37 -27.63 -0.21
CA GLY A 486 4.65 -28.08 1.16
C GLY A 486 6.11 -27.84 1.47
N SER A 487 6.85 -28.82 2.00
CA SER A 487 8.28 -28.58 2.29
C SER A 487 9.10 -28.40 1.01
N LYS A 488 10.13 -27.55 1.09
CA LYS A 488 11.02 -27.25 -0.03
C LYS A 488 11.69 -28.50 -0.61
N GLU A 489 12.02 -29.47 0.23
CA GLU A 489 12.76 -30.67 -0.18
C GLU A 489 11.88 -31.68 -0.93
N GLY A 490 10.58 -31.70 -0.61
CA GLY A 490 9.62 -32.71 -1.08
C GLY A 490 8.67 -32.22 -2.17
N THR A 491 8.88 -31.02 -2.71
CA THR A 491 7.97 -30.39 -3.68
C THR A 491 8.73 -29.92 -4.92
N ASP A 492 8.34 -30.44 -6.08
CA ASP A 492 8.77 -30.01 -7.40
C ASP A 492 7.58 -29.41 -8.19
N PRO A 493 7.82 -28.64 -9.26
CA PRO A 493 6.76 -28.23 -10.19
C PRO A 493 6.02 -29.44 -10.77
N ASN A 494 4.74 -29.25 -11.09
CA ASN A 494 3.89 -30.31 -11.61
C ASN A 494 4.34 -30.72 -13.03
N PRO A 495 4.63 -32.02 -13.27
CA PRO A 495 5.08 -32.49 -14.58
C PRO A 495 4.04 -32.27 -15.69
N ALA A 496 2.73 -32.27 -15.37
CA ALA A 496 1.66 -32.04 -16.34
C ALA A 496 1.63 -30.59 -16.86
N LEU A 497 2.29 -29.66 -16.18
CA LEU A 497 2.40 -28.25 -16.59
C LEU A 497 3.68 -27.96 -17.39
N ARG A 498 4.54 -28.95 -17.59
CA ARG A 498 5.85 -28.77 -18.24
C ARG A 498 5.68 -28.50 -19.74
N TYR A 499 6.42 -27.52 -20.25
CA TYR A 499 6.58 -27.27 -21.68
C TYR A 499 8.03 -26.85 -22.01
N ILE A 500 8.38 -26.83 -23.30
CA ILE A 500 9.67 -26.32 -23.80
C ILE A 500 9.39 -25.02 -24.53
N ASN A 501 10.04 -23.93 -24.11
CA ASN A 501 9.86 -22.63 -24.75
C ASN A 501 10.60 -22.55 -26.09
N SER A 502 10.44 -21.44 -26.83
CA SER A 502 11.10 -21.24 -28.13
C SER A 502 12.63 -21.23 -28.08
N ARG A 503 13.24 -21.10 -26.89
CA ARG A 503 14.69 -21.16 -26.64
C ARG A 503 15.18 -22.56 -26.28
N GLY A 504 14.29 -23.56 -26.23
CA GLY A 504 14.64 -24.91 -25.81
C GLY A 504 14.74 -25.10 -24.30
N GLU A 505 14.32 -24.12 -23.50
CA GLU A 505 14.37 -24.19 -22.03
C GLU A 505 13.13 -24.89 -21.48
N VAL A 506 13.31 -25.68 -20.43
CA VAL A 506 12.19 -26.31 -19.72
C VAL A 506 11.49 -25.25 -18.87
N CYS A 507 10.20 -25.06 -19.12
CA CYS A 507 9.33 -24.14 -18.41
C CYS A 507 8.08 -24.86 -17.89
N TYR A 508 7.31 -24.16 -17.06
CA TYR A 508 6.05 -24.67 -16.54
C TYR A 508 4.95 -23.64 -16.70
N HIS A 509 3.77 -24.07 -17.10
CA HIS A 509 2.57 -23.26 -17.07
C HIS A 509 2.15 -22.99 -15.62
N PRO A 510 1.46 -21.86 -15.34
CA PRO A 510 0.88 -21.59 -14.04
C PRO A 510 -0.08 -22.69 -13.57
N ALA A 511 -0.18 -22.86 -12.25
CA ALA A 511 -0.97 -23.90 -11.61
C ALA A 511 -2.45 -23.90 -12.01
N TYR A 512 -3.04 -22.72 -12.24
CA TYR A 512 -4.44 -22.61 -12.68
C TYR A 512 -4.69 -23.19 -14.08
N MET A 513 -3.65 -23.52 -14.85
CA MET A 513 -3.76 -24.15 -16.17
C MET A 513 -3.75 -25.69 -16.12
N LEU A 514 -3.62 -26.29 -14.92
CA LEU A 514 -3.68 -27.75 -14.78
C LEU A 514 -5.07 -28.24 -15.19
N GLN A 515 -5.14 -29.17 -16.13
CA GLN A 515 -6.40 -29.65 -16.71
C GLN A 515 -7.11 -30.67 -15.82
N ASP A 516 -6.37 -31.63 -15.26
CA ASP A 516 -6.91 -32.63 -14.34
C ASP A 516 -6.53 -32.28 -12.90
N GLY A 517 -7.52 -31.84 -12.11
CA GLY A 517 -7.32 -31.52 -10.70
C GLY A 517 -6.84 -32.69 -9.84
N THR A 518 -7.02 -33.95 -10.28
CA THR A 518 -6.51 -35.13 -9.56
C THR A 518 -4.98 -35.22 -9.58
N ASP A 519 -4.34 -34.58 -10.56
CA ASP A 519 -2.88 -34.50 -10.68
C ASP A 519 -2.23 -33.45 -9.77
N GLU A 520 -3.01 -32.76 -8.92
CA GLU A 520 -2.53 -31.66 -8.08
C GLU A 520 -1.26 -32.00 -7.27
N ARG A 521 -1.12 -33.26 -6.82
CA ARG A 521 -0.01 -33.71 -5.95
C ARG A 521 1.07 -34.50 -6.67
N THR A 522 1.05 -34.59 -8.00
CA THR A 522 2.05 -35.36 -8.77
C THR A 522 3.46 -34.79 -8.68
N GLY A 523 3.60 -33.49 -8.40
CA GLY A 523 4.88 -32.84 -8.10
C GLY A 523 5.46 -33.13 -6.71
N ARG A 524 4.87 -34.04 -5.92
CA ARG A 524 5.43 -34.46 -4.62
C ARG A 524 6.42 -35.59 -4.80
N LYS A 525 7.63 -35.44 -4.24
CA LYS A 525 8.57 -36.58 -4.15
C LYS A 525 7.98 -37.63 -3.21
N ARG A 526 7.87 -38.88 -3.67
CA ARG A 526 7.50 -40.01 -2.81
C ARG A 526 8.50 -40.08 -1.65
N SER A 527 8.02 -40.10 -0.42
CA SER A 527 8.89 -40.33 0.74
C SER A 527 9.51 -41.72 0.62
N VAL A 528 10.85 -41.78 0.66
CA VAL A 528 11.60 -43.03 0.83
C VAL A 528 11.43 -43.50 2.28
N SER A 529 10.21 -43.92 2.65
CA SER A 529 9.92 -44.45 3.99
C SER A 529 8.60 -45.24 4.09
N GLN A 530 8.18 -45.92 3.01
CA GLN A 530 7.08 -46.89 3.04
C GLN A 530 7.41 -48.16 2.24
N SER A 531 8.59 -48.73 2.50
CA SER A 531 8.95 -50.05 2.01
C SER A 531 9.71 -50.81 3.10
N CYS A 532 9.03 -51.15 4.20
CA CYS A 532 9.43 -52.19 5.14
C CYS A 532 8.31 -52.34 6.17
N THR A 533 7.35 -53.21 5.89
CA THR A 533 6.73 -54.20 6.80
C THR A 533 5.53 -54.79 6.07
N ASP A 534 5.80 -55.64 5.09
CA ASP A 534 4.82 -56.59 4.59
C ASP A 534 5.57 -57.90 4.33
N THR A 535 5.84 -58.62 5.42
CA THR A 535 6.10 -60.07 5.40
C THR A 535 5.67 -60.66 6.75
N SER A 536 4.42 -61.13 6.76
CA SER A 536 3.96 -62.43 7.27
C SER A 536 3.84 -62.68 8.78
N PRO A 537 3.01 -63.66 9.20
CA PRO A 537 1.80 -64.23 8.58
C PRO A 537 0.50 -63.80 9.27
#